data_AF-A0A1I6NXY4-F1
#
_entry.id   AF-A0A1I6NXY4-F1
#
_cell.length_a   1.000
_cell.length_b   1.000
_cell.length_c   1.000
_cell.angle_alpha   90.00
_cell.angle_beta   90.00
_cell.angle_gamma   90.00
#
_symmetry.space_group_name_H-M   'P 1'
#
loop_
_entity.id
_entity.type
_entity.pdbx_description
1 polymer ?
#
loop_
_entity_poly.entity_id
_entity_poly.type
_entity_poly.pdbx_seq_one_letter_code
_entity_poly.pdbx_strand_id
1 'polypeptide(L)'
;MNVTTLKKTKLVLRLHLIALIFMLYACQNNSDLHVEDNINHKLSEGFHKEEFKEIIPYEYSVDWNNYAIGYSEEMDSEYYEFTLNWLTEMNPIDFALNGENTHTFPNYKLLANGI
;
A
#
# COMPACT_ATOMS: atom_id res chain seq x y z
N MET A 1 -56.46 13.35 -15.13
CA MET A 1 -55.08 13.61 -14.64
C MET A 1 -54.63 14.97 -15.17
N ASN A 2 -54.25 15.92 -14.31
CA ASN A 2 -54.16 17.34 -14.66
C ASN A 2 -52.82 17.68 -15.36
N VAL A 3 -52.85 18.42 -16.47
CA VAL A 3 -51.67 18.69 -17.31
C VAL A 3 -50.55 19.45 -16.55
N THR A 4 -50.94 20.21 -15.53
CA THR A 4 -50.05 20.98 -14.65
C THR A 4 -49.25 20.11 -13.68
N THR A 5 -49.81 19.01 -13.18
CA THR A 5 -49.10 18.09 -12.27
C THR A 5 -48.09 17.22 -13.03
N LEU A 6 -48.38 16.89 -14.29
CA LEU A 6 -47.46 16.17 -15.19
C LEU A 6 -46.23 17.02 -15.59
N LYS A 7 -46.41 18.33 -15.80
CA LYS A 7 -45.28 19.24 -16.11
C LYS A 7 -44.36 19.46 -14.90
N LYS A 8 -44.92 19.58 -13.70
CA LYS A 8 -44.15 19.72 -12.45
C LYS A 8 -43.33 18.47 -12.13
N THR A 9 -43.92 17.28 -12.27
CA THR A 9 -43.21 16.01 -12.07
C THR A 9 -42.07 15.81 -13.07
N LYS A 10 -42.26 16.15 -14.35
CA LYS A 10 -41.17 16.13 -15.35
C LYS A 10 -40.04 17.12 -15.04
N LEU A 11 -40.35 18.28 -14.47
CA LEU A 11 -39.34 19.28 -14.07
C LEU A 11 -38.51 18.80 -12.88
N VAL A 12 -39.16 18.26 -11.84
CA VAL A 12 -38.50 17.73 -10.65
C VAL A 12 -37.58 16.55 -10.99
N LEU A 13 -38.01 15.67 -11.89
CA LEU A 13 -37.20 14.54 -12.36
C LEU A 13 -35.91 15.00 -13.08
N ARG A 14 -36.00 16.06 -13.90
CA ARG A 14 -34.84 16.63 -14.60
C ARG A 14 -33.83 17.26 -13.64
N LEU A 15 -34.31 17.97 -12.62
CA LEU A 15 -33.45 18.55 -11.57
C LEU A 15 -32.71 17.46 -10.77
N HIS A 16 -33.38 16.36 -10.42
CA HIS A 16 -32.74 15.23 -9.74
C HIS A 16 -31.68 14.56 -10.60
N LEU A 17 -31.92 14.40 -11.90
CA LEU A 17 -30.95 13.79 -12.81
C LEU A 17 -29.68 14.64 -12.94
N ILE A 18 -29.82 15.97 -12.99
CA ILE A 18 -28.69 16.90 -13.04
C ILE A 18 -27.87 16.84 -11.74
N ALA A 19 -28.53 16.82 -10.57
CA ALA A 19 -27.85 16.68 -9.29
C ALA A 19 -27.06 15.36 -9.19
N LEU A 20 -27.60 14.27 -9.73
CA LEU A 20 -26.92 12.97 -9.75
C LEU A 20 -25.66 13.00 -10.63
N ILE A 21 -25.72 13.68 -11.78
CA ILE A 21 -24.56 13.87 -12.67
C ILE A 21 -23.47 14.70 -11.97
N PHE A 22 -23.84 15.78 -11.25
CA PHE A 22 -22.88 16.56 -10.47
C PHE A 22 -22.24 15.75 -9.34
N MET A 23 -23.01 14.90 -8.64
CA MET A 23 -22.48 14.00 -7.61
C MET A 23 -21.53 12.95 -8.21
N LEU A 24 -21.87 12.39 -9.38
CA LEU A 24 -21.01 11.43 -10.09
C LEU A 24 -19.71 12.10 -10.58
N TYR A 25 -19.78 13.33 -11.09
CA TYR A 25 -18.61 14.10 -11.52
C TYR A 25 -17.69 14.47 -10.35
N ALA A 26 -18.26 14.88 -9.22
CA ALA A 26 -17.50 15.14 -7.99
C ALA A 26 -16.83 13.85 -7.43
N CYS A 27 -17.46 12.69 -7.61
CA CYS A 27 -16.90 11.40 -7.19
C CYS A 27 -15.72 10.97 -8.06
N GLN A 28 -15.81 11.19 -9.38
CA GLN A 28 -14.75 10.83 -10.33
C GLN A 28 -13.48 11.68 -10.16
N ASN A 29 -13.60 12.92 -9.69
CA ASN A 29 -12.44 13.78 -9.42
C ASN A 29 -11.71 13.45 -8.10
N ASN A 30 -12.26 12.55 -7.28
CA ASN A 30 -11.66 12.12 -6.01
C ASN A 30 -10.92 10.78 -6.12
N SER A 31 -10.79 10.20 -7.32
CA SER A 31 -10.22 8.85 -7.51
C SER A 31 -8.70 8.83 -7.74
N ASP A 32 -8.06 9.98 -7.94
CA ASP A 32 -6.64 10.07 -8.36
C ASP A 32 -5.75 10.91 -7.42
N LEU A 33 -6.01 10.87 -6.11
CA LEU A 33 -5.18 11.56 -5.12
C LEU A 33 -4.53 10.59 -4.15
N HIS A 34 -3.28 10.20 -4.46
CA HIS A 34 -2.19 10.04 -3.50
C HIS A 34 -2.37 9.04 -2.33
N VAL A 35 -3.19 7.99 -2.46
CA VAL A 35 -3.29 6.99 -1.39
C VAL A 35 -1.98 6.19 -1.24
N GLU A 36 -1.33 5.86 -2.35
CA GLU A 36 -0.09 5.07 -2.38
C GLU A 36 1.13 5.83 -1.83
N ASP A 37 1.34 7.08 -2.26
CA ASP A 37 2.45 7.92 -1.75
C ASP A 37 2.34 8.17 -0.23
N ASN A 38 1.11 8.24 0.29
CA ASN A 38 0.87 8.52 1.70
C ASN A 38 1.21 7.32 2.60
N ILE A 39 0.96 6.10 2.13
CA ILE A 39 1.26 4.87 2.89
C ILE A 39 2.78 4.69 3.02
N ASN A 40 3.52 4.83 1.91
CA ASN A 40 4.98 4.71 1.90
C ASN A 40 5.64 5.76 2.79
N HIS A 41 5.17 7.01 2.71
CA HIS A 41 5.66 8.09 3.56
C HIS A 41 5.45 7.77 5.05
N LYS A 42 4.22 7.40 5.46
CA LYS A 42 3.90 7.06 6.85
C LYS A 42 4.70 5.87 7.38
N LEU A 43 4.85 4.82 6.57
CA LEU A 43 5.65 3.65 6.95
C LEU A 43 7.12 4.02 7.12
N SER A 44 7.68 4.78 6.18
CA SER A 44 9.08 5.20 6.25
C SER A 44 9.38 6.12 7.44
N GLU A 45 8.45 7.01 7.80
CA GLU A 45 8.60 7.92 8.94
C GLU A 45 8.51 7.20 10.29
N GLY A 46 7.63 6.19 10.38
CA GLY A 46 7.45 5.38 11.60
C GLY A 46 8.48 4.27 11.78
N PHE A 47 9.30 4.00 10.76
CA PHE A 47 10.27 2.92 10.80
C PHE A 47 11.57 3.36 11.50
N HIS A 48 11.85 2.75 12.64
CA HIS A 48 13.11 2.93 13.38
C HIS A 48 14.02 1.72 13.17
N LYS A 49 14.95 1.80 12.22
CA LYS A 49 15.83 0.67 11.85
C LYS A 49 16.62 0.12 13.04
N GLU A 50 16.92 0.99 14.00
CA GLU A 50 17.69 0.70 15.21
C GLU A 50 17.00 -0.34 16.09
N GLU A 51 15.67 -0.42 16.08
CA GLU A 51 14.89 -1.41 16.82
C GLU A 51 15.10 -2.84 16.30
N PHE A 52 15.50 -2.96 15.04
CA PHE A 52 15.71 -4.25 14.38
C PHE A 52 17.17 -4.69 14.42
N LYS A 53 18.08 -3.93 15.03
CA LYS A 53 19.52 -4.21 14.99
C LYS A 53 19.91 -5.53 15.68
N GLU A 54 19.15 -5.96 16.67
CA GLU A 54 19.38 -7.26 17.33
C GLU A 54 18.98 -8.45 16.44
N ILE A 55 18.05 -8.25 15.51
CA ILE A 55 17.50 -9.28 14.63
C ILE A 55 18.21 -9.27 13.27
N ILE A 56 18.48 -8.08 12.75
CA ILE A 56 19.15 -7.79 11.48
C ILE A 56 20.43 -6.99 11.80
N PRO A 57 21.54 -7.66 12.14
CA PRO A 57 22.76 -7.00 12.63
C PRO A 57 23.61 -6.35 11.54
N TYR A 58 23.11 -6.26 10.31
CA TYR A 58 23.81 -5.73 9.14
C TYR A 58 23.30 -4.34 8.77
N GLU A 59 24.09 -3.57 8.02
CA GLU A 59 23.60 -2.31 7.49
C GLU A 59 22.74 -2.56 6.25
N TYR A 60 21.53 -2.02 6.27
CA TYR A 60 20.57 -2.13 5.18
C TYR A 60 19.80 -0.82 5.00
N SER A 61 19.22 -0.67 3.81
CA SER A 61 18.15 0.27 3.52
C SER A 61 16.90 -0.50 3.06
N VAL A 62 15.73 0.13 3.20
CA VAL A 62 14.45 -0.44 2.75
C VAL A 62 14.05 0.26 1.45
N ASP A 63 13.67 -0.51 0.43
CA ASP A 63 13.08 0.07 -0.78
C ASP A 63 11.58 0.35 -0.56
N TRP A 64 11.28 1.52 -0.01
CA TRP A 64 9.90 1.93 0.28
C TRP A 64 9.03 2.14 -0.97
N ASN A 65 9.65 2.30 -2.14
CA ASN A 65 8.92 2.53 -3.39
C ASN A 65 8.54 1.22 -4.10
N ASN A 66 9.07 0.09 -3.64
CA ASN A 66 8.89 -1.20 -4.28
C ASN A 66 8.45 -2.24 -3.25
N TYR A 67 7.15 -2.41 -3.15
CA TYR A 67 6.53 -3.36 -2.23
C TYR A 67 5.66 -4.37 -2.97
N ALA A 68 5.49 -5.53 -2.37
CA ALA A 68 4.50 -6.52 -2.77
C ALA A 68 3.39 -6.59 -1.72
N ILE A 69 2.16 -6.88 -2.16
CA ILE A 69 1.05 -7.15 -1.24
C ILE A 69 0.90 -8.65 -1.11
N GLY A 70 0.84 -9.15 0.12
CA GLY A 70 0.55 -10.54 0.43
C GLY A 70 -0.61 -10.65 1.42
N TYR A 71 -1.07 -11.88 1.64
CA TYR A 71 -2.05 -12.20 2.68
C TYR A 71 -1.46 -13.22 3.64
N SER A 72 -1.55 -12.95 4.94
CA SER A 72 -1.06 -13.84 6.00
C SER A 72 -2.24 -14.58 6.61
N GLU A 73 -2.24 -15.91 6.50
CA GLU A 73 -3.24 -16.75 7.20
C GLU A 73 -3.08 -16.66 8.72
N GLU A 74 -1.86 -16.44 9.23
CA GLU A 74 -1.60 -16.31 10.66
C GLU A 74 -2.20 -15.01 11.24
N MET A 75 -2.12 -13.93 10.47
CA MET A 75 -2.62 -12.62 10.89
C MET A 75 -4.06 -12.35 10.43
N ASP A 76 -4.62 -13.23 9.60
CA ASP A 76 -5.91 -13.07 8.91
C ASP A 76 -6.04 -11.69 8.24
N SER A 77 -4.95 -11.22 7.63
CA SER A 77 -4.88 -9.87 7.07
C SER A 77 -3.90 -9.74 5.91
N GLU A 78 -4.13 -8.71 5.09
CA GLU A 78 -3.18 -8.28 4.06
C GLU A 78 -1.98 -7.57 4.70
N TYR A 79 -0.82 -7.74 4.07
CA TYR A 79 0.42 -7.09 4.48
C TYR A 79 1.17 -6.53 3.28
N TYR A 80 1.98 -5.52 3.57
CA TYR A 80 2.98 -4.98 2.64
C TYR A 80 4.33 -5.62 2.92
N GLU A 81 4.96 -6.16 1.88
CA GLU A 81 6.29 -6.74 1.92
C GLU A 81 7.29 -5.82 1.24
N PHE A 82 8.32 -5.40 1.98
CA PHE A 82 9.38 -4.55 1.46
C PHE A 82 10.71 -5.29 1.35
N THR A 83 11.44 -4.99 0.28
CA THR A 83 12.79 -5.52 0.05
C THR A 83 13.83 -4.74 0.84
N LEU A 84 14.79 -5.45 1.42
CA LEU A 84 15.97 -4.87 2.06
C LEU A 84 17.15 -4.87 1.10
N ASN A 85 17.81 -3.72 0.96
CA ASN A 85 19.05 -3.56 0.22
C ASN A 85 20.22 -3.50 1.20
N TRP A 86 21.16 -4.43 1.09
CA TRP A 86 22.34 -4.46 1.96
C TRP A 86 23.34 -3.37 1.56
N LEU A 87 23.85 -2.65 2.55
CA LEU A 87 24.80 -1.55 2.35
C LEU A 87 26.25 -1.96 2.60
N THR A 88 26.49 -3.12 3.22
CA THR A 88 27.83 -3.67 3.44
C THR A 88 28.25 -4.61 2.31
N GLU A 89 29.54 -4.60 1.95
CA GLU A 89 30.12 -5.53 0.97
C GLU A 89 29.95 -7.02 1.34
N MET A 90 29.74 -7.32 2.62
CA MET A 90 29.23 -8.63 3.05
C MET A 90 27.70 -8.66 2.94
N ASN A 91 27.20 -8.86 1.71
CA ASN A 91 25.82 -9.25 1.50
C ASN A 91 25.65 -10.71 1.97
N PRO A 92 24.75 -11.02 2.93
CA PRO A 92 24.53 -12.40 3.38
C PRO A 92 24.15 -13.36 2.24
N ILE A 93 23.57 -12.84 1.16
CA ILE A 93 23.19 -13.62 -0.03
C ILE A 93 24.42 -14.07 -0.83
N ASP A 94 25.50 -13.27 -0.86
CA ASP A 94 26.71 -13.58 -1.63
C ASP A 94 27.47 -14.79 -1.05
N PHE A 95 27.29 -15.08 0.25
CA PHE A 95 27.81 -16.27 0.89
C PHE A 95 26.95 -17.51 0.66
N ALA A 96 25.64 -17.35 0.43
CA ALA A 96 24.72 -18.45 0.16
C ALA A 96 24.94 -19.06 -1.24
N LEU A 97 25.41 -18.27 -2.20
CA LEU A 97 25.58 -18.70 -3.60
C LEU A 97 26.93 -19.38 -3.90
N ASN A 98 27.95 -19.22 -3.04
CA ASN A 98 29.33 -19.63 -3.32
C ASN A 98 29.86 -20.81 -2.49
N GLY A 99 29.04 -21.44 -1.64
CA GLY A 99 29.49 -22.54 -0.78
C GLY A 99 28.57 -23.76 -0.86
N GLU A 100 29.15 -24.93 -1.17
CA GLU A 100 28.50 -26.26 -1.18
C GLU A 100 27.94 -26.74 0.18
N ASN A 101 27.80 -25.88 1.18
CA ASN A 101 27.27 -26.27 2.49
C ASN A 101 26.18 -25.30 2.93
N THR A 102 24.99 -25.87 3.12
CA THR A 102 23.75 -25.31 3.66
C THR A 102 23.96 -24.47 4.93
N HIS A 103 24.31 -23.21 4.76
CA HIS A 103 24.07 -22.18 5.76
C HIS A 103 23.01 -21.26 5.17
N THR A 104 21.75 -21.61 5.44
CA THR A 104 20.60 -20.79 5.12
C THR A 104 20.72 -19.50 5.92
N PHE A 105 21.30 -18.46 5.33
CA PHE A 105 21.24 -17.13 5.92
C PHE A 105 19.77 -16.69 5.89
N PRO A 106 19.25 -16.13 7.01
CA PRO A 106 17.88 -15.65 7.04
C PRO A 106 17.71 -14.53 6.01
N ASN A 107 16.83 -14.74 5.04
CA ASN A 107 16.31 -13.64 4.23
C ASN A 107 15.29 -12.88 5.08
N TYR A 108 15.52 -11.59 5.27
CA TYR A 108 14.66 -10.74 6.07
C TYR A 108 13.70 -9.98 5.17
N LYS A 109 12.44 -9.92 5.58
CA LYS A 109 11.36 -9.18 4.92
C LYS A 109 10.66 -8.35 5.97
N LEU A 110 10.35 -7.09 5.64
CA LEU A 110 9.53 -6.26 6.50
C LEU A 110 8.07 -6.44 6.11
N LEU A 111 7.26 -6.79 7.10
CA LEU A 111 5.81 -6.93 6.95
C LEU A 111 5.15 -5.80 7.71
N ALA A 112 4.35 -5.00 7.02
CA ALA A 112 3.48 -4.01 7.64
C ALA A 112 2.02 -4.43 7.48
N ASN A 113 1.29 -4.55 8.59
CA ASN A 113 -0.15 -4.82 8.58
C ASN A 113 -0.92 -3.52 8.40
N GLY A 114 -2.06 -3.58 7.70
CA GLY A 114 -2.90 -2.47 7.26
C GLY A 114 -2.89 -1.24 8.16
N ILE A 115 -2.48 -0.10 7.57
CA ILE A 115 -2.69 1.26 8.09
C ILE A 115 -4.13 1.69 7.83
#